data_AF-A0A3B9I7V6-F1
#
_entry.id   AF-A0A3B9I7V6-F1
#
_cell.length_a   1.000
_cell.length_b   1.000
_cell.length_c   1.000
_cell.angle_alpha   90.00
_cell.angle_beta   90.00
_cell.angle_gamma   90.00
#
_symmetry.space_group_name_H-M   'P 1'
#
loop_
_entity.id
_entity.type
_entity.pdbx_description
1 polymer ?
#
loop_
_entity_poly.entity_id
_entity_poly.type
_entity_poly.pdbx_seq_one_letter_code
_entity_poly.pdbx_strand_id
1 'polypeptide(L)'
;ANNSETEEPAKIQEHVDNYHKLYYGITGTKIDSTEMIRQSERVYNFQRIFNIRMGKGLRKDDRTPYRTMGPVTKEEYLSRESNYDKQLKELGFDLTGKAVEEKIAILRAHRENQYEQLTDAVYKRRGWTMNGVPTPEKLKDLGMDLPELLEVINPFL
;
A
#
# COMPACT_ATOMS: atom_id res chain seq x y z
N ALA A 1 -12.27 -1.59 -28.44
CA ALA A 1 -11.07 -1.68 -27.59
C ALA A 1 -10.59 -3.12 -27.63
N ASN A 2 -9.32 -3.35 -27.95
CA ASN A 2 -8.68 -4.66 -28.14
C ASN A 2 -7.79 -5.06 -26.94
N ASN A 3 -7.97 -4.43 -25.77
CA ASN A 3 -7.14 -4.67 -24.59
C ASN A 3 -7.09 -6.15 -24.15
N SER A 4 -8.19 -6.90 -24.33
CA SER A 4 -8.26 -8.34 -24.01
C SER A 4 -7.30 -9.20 -24.84
N GLU A 5 -6.78 -8.66 -25.95
CA GLU A 5 -5.89 -9.34 -26.89
C GLU A 5 -4.40 -8.99 -26.65
N THR A 6 -4.11 -8.15 -25.65
CA THR A 6 -2.73 -7.74 -25.30
C THR A 6 -2.09 -8.71 -24.32
N GLU A 7 -0.75 -8.68 -24.20
CA GLU A 7 0.00 -9.54 -23.27
C GLU A 7 -0.36 -9.29 -21.80
N GLU A 8 -0.66 -8.03 -21.44
CA GLU A 8 -1.06 -7.64 -20.10
C GLU A 8 -2.37 -6.84 -20.11
N PRO A 9 -3.53 -7.48 -20.30
CA PRO A 9 -4.82 -6.80 -20.44
C PRO A 9 -5.16 -5.89 -19.25
N ALA A 10 -4.73 -6.28 -18.05
CA ALA A 10 -4.93 -5.51 -16.82
C ALA A 10 -4.15 -4.18 -16.78
N LYS A 11 -3.12 -4.01 -17.62
CA LYS A 11 -2.33 -2.78 -17.71
C LYS A 11 -2.81 -1.81 -18.78
N ILE A 12 -3.80 -2.21 -19.59
CA ILE A 12 -4.44 -1.35 -20.59
C ILE A 12 -3.39 -0.68 -21.49
N GLN A 13 -2.56 -1.50 -22.15
CA GLN A 13 -1.32 -1.07 -22.81
C GLN A 13 -1.51 0.09 -23.81
N GLU A 14 -2.61 0.10 -24.57
CA GLU A 14 -2.93 1.19 -25.51
C GLU A 14 -3.00 2.57 -24.81
N HIS A 15 -3.56 2.62 -23.60
CA HIS A 15 -3.66 3.86 -22.84
C HIS A 15 -2.28 4.34 -22.39
N VAL A 16 -1.41 3.42 -21.94
CA VAL A 16 -0.02 3.72 -21.58
C VAL A 16 0.73 4.30 -22.78
N ASP A 17 0.58 3.70 -23.96
CA ASP A 17 1.22 4.19 -25.18
C ASP A 17 0.70 5.57 -25.59
N ASN A 18 -0.58 5.85 -25.36
CA ASN A 18 -1.15 7.18 -25.62
C ASN A 18 -0.55 8.25 -24.68
N TYR A 19 -0.24 7.93 -23.42
CA TYR A 19 0.49 8.85 -22.55
C TYR A 19 1.90 9.15 -23.07
N HIS A 20 2.64 8.16 -23.59
CA HIS A 20 3.95 8.40 -24.19
C HIS A 20 3.86 9.32 -25.42
N LYS A 21 2.86 9.09 -26.29
CA LYS A 21 2.63 9.93 -27.48
C LYS A 21 2.31 11.36 -27.10
N LEU A 22 1.44 11.58 -26.13
CA LEU A 22 1.10 12.92 -25.64
C LEU A 22 2.31 13.61 -25.00
N TYR A 23 3.04 12.91 -24.13
CA TYR A 23 4.25 13.44 -23.50
C TYR A 23 5.28 13.87 -24.54
N TYR A 24 5.58 13.02 -25.53
CA TYR A 24 6.50 13.35 -26.62
C TYR A 24 5.99 14.50 -27.49
N GLY A 25 4.70 14.48 -27.86
CA GLY A 25 4.10 15.53 -28.69
C GLY A 25 4.13 16.92 -28.05
N ILE A 26 4.06 17.00 -26.71
CA ILE A 26 4.09 18.26 -25.97
C ILE A 26 5.52 18.70 -25.64
N THR A 27 6.36 17.78 -25.16
CA THR A 27 7.68 18.12 -24.59
C THR A 27 8.83 17.98 -25.59
N GLY A 28 8.61 17.28 -26.71
CA GLY A 28 9.66 16.88 -27.65
C GLY A 28 10.60 15.79 -27.14
N THR A 29 10.39 15.28 -25.91
CA THR A 29 11.27 14.27 -25.29
C THR A 29 10.61 12.89 -25.30
N LYS A 30 11.34 11.86 -25.71
CA LYS A 30 10.86 10.47 -25.68
C LYS A 30 11.20 9.82 -24.34
N ILE A 31 10.22 9.16 -23.74
CA ILE A 31 10.37 8.32 -22.54
C ILE A 31 9.70 6.97 -22.79
N ASP A 32 10.12 5.95 -22.05
CA ASP A 32 9.46 4.65 -22.01
C ASP A 32 8.61 4.51 -20.73
N SER A 33 7.89 3.39 -20.60
CA SER A 33 7.06 3.10 -19.42
C SER A 33 7.88 3.09 -18.13
N THR A 34 9.15 2.63 -18.21
CA THR A 34 10.05 2.55 -17.07
C THR A 34 10.34 3.94 -16.52
N GLU A 35 10.73 4.87 -17.39
CA GLU A 35 11.01 6.25 -17.01
C GLU A 35 9.73 6.99 -16.59
N MET A 36 8.59 6.73 -17.23
CA MET A 36 7.31 7.31 -16.81
C MET A 36 6.92 6.87 -15.39
N ILE A 37 7.12 5.58 -15.06
CA ILE A 37 6.92 5.05 -13.70
C ILE A 37 7.94 5.67 -12.74
N ARG A 38 9.20 5.81 -13.14
CA ARG A 38 10.27 6.42 -12.30
C ARG A 38 9.96 7.89 -11.98
N GLN A 39 9.41 8.65 -12.94
CA GLN A 39 8.91 10.01 -12.70
C GLN A 39 7.78 10.02 -11.66
N SER A 40 6.82 9.10 -11.77
CA SER A 40 5.74 8.95 -10.78
C SER A 40 6.27 8.56 -9.39
N GLU A 41 7.25 7.64 -9.33
CA GLU A 41 7.88 7.22 -8.08
C GLU A 41 8.60 8.39 -7.37
N ARG A 42 9.26 9.28 -8.12
CA ARG A 42 9.83 10.52 -7.56
C ARG A 42 8.78 11.37 -6.87
N VAL A 43 7.67 11.65 -7.56
CA VAL A 43 6.57 12.46 -7.01
C VAL A 43 5.96 11.79 -5.77
N TYR A 44 5.78 10.48 -5.79
CA TYR A 44 5.22 9.74 -4.66
C TYR A 44 6.12 9.80 -3.42
N ASN A 45 7.44 9.68 -3.59
CA ASN A 45 8.38 9.83 -2.48
C ASN A 45 8.45 11.27 -1.97
N PHE A 46 8.39 12.27 -2.87
CA PHE A 46 8.31 13.68 -2.46
C PHE A 46 7.07 13.95 -1.60
N GLN A 47 5.89 13.49 -2.04
CA GLN A 47 4.65 13.62 -1.28
C GLN A 47 4.75 12.93 0.09
N ARG A 48 5.38 11.75 0.15
CA ARG A 48 5.62 11.05 1.42
C ARG A 48 6.48 11.88 2.38
N ILE A 49 7.60 12.42 1.89
CA ILE A 49 8.51 13.25 2.70
C ILE A 49 7.83 14.55 3.11
N PHE A 50 7.04 15.15 2.22
CA PHE A 50 6.25 16.33 2.54
C PHE A 50 5.29 16.04 3.70
N ASN A 51 4.57 14.91 3.67
CA ASN A 51 3.72 14.53 4.79
C ASN A 51 4.52 14.40 6.10
N ILE A 52 5.70 13.76 6.05
CA ILE A 52 6.58 13.59 7.22
C ILE A 52 6.97 14.94 7.80
N ARG A 53 7.35 15.89 6.94
CA ARG A 53 7.63 17.28 7.34
C ARG A 53 6.42 17.95 8.01
N MET A 54 5.22 17.63 7.58
CA MET A 54 3.97 18.12 8.16
C MET A 54 3.52 17.34 9.41
N GLY A 55 4.34 16.42 9.92
CA GLY A 55 4.08 15.64 11.13
C GLY A 55 3.19 14.41 10.91
N LYS A 56 3.04 13.94 9.66
CA LYS A 56 2.21 12.79 9.26
C LYS A 56 2.94 11.85 8.30
N GLY A 57 2.44 10.65 8.09
CA GLY A 57 3.04 9.73 7.11
C GLY A 57 4.22 8.94 7.67
N LEU A 58 4.17 8.62 8.97
CA LEU A 58 4.88 7.46 9.50
C LEU A 58 3.93 6.27 9.54
N ARG A 59 4.44 5.08 9.89
CA ARG A 59 3.64 3.85 9.97
C ARG A 59 2.35 4.01 10.77
N LYS A 60 2.39 4.77 11.87
CA LYS A 60 1.23 5.04 12.72
C LYS A 60 0.07 5.72 11.97
N ASP A 61 0.37 6.49 10.92
CA ASP A 61 -0.61 7.22 10.12
C ASP A 61 -1.11 6.40 8.91
N ASP A 62 -0.42 5.32 8.54
CA ASP A 62 -0.85 4.37 7.49
C ASP A 62 -1.80 3.30 8.05
N ARG A 63 -2.67 3.69 8.97
CA ARG A 63 -3.64 2.78 9.62
C ARG A 63 -5.03 3.00 9.02
N THR A 64 -5.71 1.91 8.68
CA THR A 64 -7.13 1.98 8.33
C THR A 64 -7.98 2.13 9.59
N PRO A 65 -9.22 2.64 9.47
CA PRO A 65 -10.15 2.64 10.59
C PRO A 65 -10.39 1.23 11.15
N TYR A 66 -10.48 1.08 12.47
CA TYR A 66 -10.68 -0.20 13.17
C TYR A 66 -11.79 -1.08 12.53
N ARG A 67 -12.88 -0.44 12.11
CA ARG A 67 -14.03 -1.09 11.46
C ARG A 67 -13.70 -1.83 10.16
N THR A 68 -12.66 -1.44 9.43
CA THR A 68 -12.34 -2.08 8.14
C THR A 68 -11.79 -3.50 8.30
N MET A 69 -11.28 -3.84 9.48
CA MET A 69 -10.57 -5.10 9.73
C MET A 69 -11.45 -6.20 10.36
N GLY A 70 -12.74 -5.97 10.56
CA GLY A 70 -13.65 -6.99 11.07
C GLY A 70 -14.88 -6.42 11.74
N PRO A 71 -15.83 -7.29 12.16
CA PRO A 71 -16.98 -6.87 12.93
C PRO A 71 -16.53 -6.14 14.20
N VAL A 72 -17.23 -5.05 14.51
CA VAL A 72 -16.97 -4.20 15.69
C VAL A 72 -17.86 -4.63 16.85
N THR A 73 -19.08 -5.09 16.56
CA THR A 73 -20.05 -5.54 17.56
C THR A 73 -20.42 -7.01 17.37
N LYS A 74 -21.06 -7.56 18.40
CA LYS A 74 -21.61 -8.92 18.39
C LYS A 74 -22.67 -9.09 17.29
N GLU A 75 -23.54 -8.11 17.14
CA GLU A 75 -24.63 -8.12 16.17
C GLU A 75 -24.09 -8.16 14.74
N GLU A 76 -23.00 -7.43 14.46
CA GLU A 76 -22.34 -7.46 13.16
C GLU A 76 -21.77 -8.84 12.86
N TYR A 77 -21.13 -9.48 13.84
CA TYR A 77 -20.66 -10.86 13.70
C TYR A 77 -21.82 -11.82 13.42
N LEU A 78 -22.86 -11.79 14.26
CA LEU A 78 -24.02 -12.69 14.16
C LEU A 78 -24.78 -12.51 12.83
N SER A 79 -24.84 -11.27 12.30
CA SER A 79 -25.50 -11.00 11.01
C SER A 79 -24.86 -11.73 9.82
N ARG A 80 -23.60 -12.16 9.94
CA ARG A 80 -22.83 -12.87 8.91
C ARG A 80 -22.05 -14.05 9.50
N GLU A 81 -22.60 -14.68 10.54
CA GLU A 81 -21.91 -15.72 11.32
C GLU A 81 -21.37 -16.84 10.44
N SER A 82 -22.18 -17.34 9.50
CA SER A 82 -21.77 -18.42 8.59
C SER A 82 -20.52 -18.07 7.77
N ASN A 83 -20.34 -16.81 7.37
CA ASN A 83 -19.17 -16.35 6.63
C ASN A 83 -17.94 -16.28 7.54
N TYR A 84 -18.08 -15.73 8.74
CA TYR A 84 -16.96 -15.58 9.67
C TYR A 84 -16.51 -16.91 10.28
N ASP A 85 -17.45 -17.76 10.68
CA ASP A 85 -17.14 -19.11 11.18
C ASP A 85 -16.47 -19.96 10.09
N LYS A 86 -16.93 -19.86 8.83
CA LYS A 86 -16.27 -20.53 7.69
C LYS A 86 -14.83 -20.06 7.54
N GLN A 87 -14.60 -18.75 7.52
CA GLN A 87 -13.24 -18.19 7.40
C GLN A 87 -12.34 -18.65 8.54
N LEU A 88 -12.80 -18.59 9.79
CA LEU A 88 -12.00 -19.01 10.95
C LEU A 88 -11.64 -20.51 10.89
N LYS A 89 -12.57 -21.36 10.43
CA LYS A 89 -12.30 -22.79 10.22
C LYS A 89 -11.29 -23.03 9.10
N GLU A 90 -11.39 -22.31 7.99
CA GLU A 90 -10.42 -22.38 6.89
C GLU A 90 -9.02 -21.93 7.32
N LEU A 91 -8.94 -21.03 8.32
CA LEU A 91 -7.70 -20.62 8.98
C LEU A 91 -7.20 -21.63 10.04
N GLY A 92 -7.95 -22.71 10.28
CA GLY A 92 -7.57 -23.79 11.21
C GLY A 92 -7.95 -23.56 12.67
N PHE A 93 -8.82 -22.59 12.99
CA PHE A 93 -9.28 -22.37 14.35
C PHE A 93 -10.44 -23.29 14.73
N ASP A 94 -10.36 -23.93 15.90
CA ASP A 94 -11.51 -24.60 16.53
C ASP A 94 -12.42 -23.57 17.20
N LEU A 95 -13.71 -23.62 16.88
CA LEU A 95 -14.73 -22.68 17.37
C LEU A 95 -15.59 -23.26 18.49
N THR A 96 -15.40 -24.55 18.83
CA THR A 96 -16.21 -25.24 19.82
C THR A 96 -16.11 -24.56 21.18
N GLY A 97 -17.26 -24.17 21.74
CA GLY A 97 -17.35 -23.52 23.06
C GLY A 97 -16.87 -22.06 23.11
N LYS A 98 -16.44 -21.46 22.01
CA LYS A 98 -15.97 -20.07 21.99
C LYS A 98 -17.12 -19.08 22.01
N ALA A 99 -17.01 -18.06 22.87
CA ALA A 99 -17.90 -16.91 22.86
C ALA A 99 -17.73 -16.09 21.57
N VAL A 100 -18.78 -15.37 21.16
CA VAL A 100 -18.75 -14.56 19.91
C VAL A 100 -17.65 -13.51 19.96
N GLU A 101 -17.43 -12.92 21.13
CA GLU A 101 -16.42 -11.91 21.40
C GLU A 101 -15.01 -12.47 21.21
N GLU A 102 -14.77 -13.73 21.59
CA GLU A 102 -13.51 -14.42 21.31
C GLU A 102 -13.31 -14.69 19.83
N LYS A 103 -14.37 -15.13 19.13
CA LYS A 103 -14.33 -15.34 17.67
C LYS A 103 -14.01 -14.04 16.93
N ILE A 104 -14.61 -12.92 17.35
CA ILE A 104 -14.31 -11.58 16.83
C ILE A 104 -12.84 -11.25 17.05
N ALA A 105 -12.33 -11.42 18.28
CA ALA A 105 -10.94 -11.10 18.62
C ALA A 105 -9.94 -11.89 17.76
N ILE A 106 -10.15 -13.21 17.59
CA ILE A 106 -9.30 -14.07 16.75
C ILE A 106 -9.33 -13.61 15.30
N LEU A 107 -10.53 -13.40 14.74
CA LEU A 107 -10.68 -12.98 13.34
C LEU A 107 -9.98 -11.65 13.08
N ARG A 108 -10.14 -10.69 13.99
CA ARG A 108 -9.53 -9.38 13.89
C ARG A 108 -8.02 -9.44 14.01
N ALA A 109 -7.49 -10.15 15.01
CA ALA A 109 -6.05 -10.32 15.17
C ALA A 109 -5.41 -10.91 13.91
N HIS A 110 -6.06 -11.91 13.29
CA HIS A 110 -5.60 -12.47 12.02
C HIS A 110 -5.58 -11.42 10.89
N ARG A 111 -6.67 -10.68 10.70
CA ARG A 111 -6.80 -9.68 9.63
C ARG A 111 -5.88 -8.48 9.82
N GLU A 112 -5.75 -7.99 11.05
CA GLU A 112 -4.82 -6.92 11.40
C GLU A 112 -3.37 -7.36 11.14
N ASN A 113 -3.00 -8.60 11.51
CA ASN A 113 -1.69 -9.15 11.18
C ASN A 113 -1.46 -9.27 9.66
N GLN A 114 -2.46 -9.71 8.89
CA GLN A 114 -2.37 -9.73 7.41
C GLN A 114 -2.13 -8.32 6.83
N TYR A 115 -2.78 -7.30 7.41
CA TYR A 115 -2.56 -5.92 7.01
C TYR A 115 -1.15 -5.41 7.35
N GLU A 116 -0.63 -5.75 8.53
CA GLU A 116 0.76 -5.43 8.89
C GLU A 116 1.76 -6.08 7.92
N GLN A 117 1.55 -7.36 7.59
CA GLN A 117 2.42 -8.07 6.64
C GLN A 117 2.38 -7.45 5.25
N LEU A 118 1.20 -7.02 4.77
CA LEU A 118 1.08 -6.29 3.51
C LEU A 118 1.80 -4.94 3.58
N THR A 119 1.63 -4.21 4.67
CA THR A 119 2.32 -2.93 4.91
C THR A 119 3.84 -3.09 4.86
N ASP A 120 4.38 -4.12 5.53
CA ASP A 120 5.81 -4.42 5.54
C ASP A 120 6.33 -4.76 4.13
N ALA A 121 5.58 -5.58 3.39
CA ALA A 121 5.92 -5.94 2.01
C ALA A 121 5.93 -4.71 1.09
N VAL A 122 4.98 -3.78 1.26
CA VAL A 122 4.91 -2.53 0.51
C VAL A 122 6.08 -1.62 0.84
N TYR A 123 6.40 -1.41 2.13
CA TYR A 123 7.54 -0.58 2.53
C TYR A 123 8.85 -1.13 1.98
N LYS A 124 9.07 -2.44 2.11
CA LYS A 124 10.25 -3.10 1.55
C LYS A 124 10.33 -2.91 0.03
N ARG A 125 9.23 -3.12 -0.70
CA ARG A 125 9.18 -2.93 -2.15
C ARG A 125 9.46 -1.49 -2.57
N ARG A 126 9.03 -0.51 -1.77
CA ARG A 126 9.25 0.92 -2.03
C ARG A 126 10.64 1.42 -1.64
N GLY A 127 11.46 0.61 -0.97
CA GLY A 127 12.74 1.05 -0.41
C GLY A 127 12.55 2.01 0.77
N TRP A 128 11.58 1.71 1.63
CA TRP A 128 11.27 2.47 2.84
C TRP A 128 11.65 1.67 4.09
N THR A 129 11.91 2.35 5.20
CA THR A 129 12.08 1.73 6.53
C THR A 129 10.76 1.11 7.01
N MET A 130 10.81 0.28 8.06
CA MET A 130 9.60 -0.30 8.66
C MET A 130 8.71 0.74 9.35
N ASN A 131 9.22 1.95 9.56
CA ASN A 131 8.44 3.11 10.01
C ASN A 131 7.83 3.91 8.84
N GLY A 132 7.99 3.45 7.60
CA GLY A 132 7.39 4.05 6.41
C GLY A 132 8.12 5.30 5.90
N VAL A 133 9.44 5.39 6.13
CA VAL A 133 10.28 6.53 5.71
C VAL A 133 11.11 6.11 4.50
N PRO A 134 11.12 6.85 3.37
CA PRO A 134 12.03 6.57 2.26
C PRO A 134 13.49 6.56 2.72
N THR A 135 14.27 5.54 2.35
CA THR A 135 15.68 5.50 2.77
C THR A 135 16.56 6.43 1.94
N PRO A 136 17.71 6.89 2.46
CA PRO A 136 18.67 7.67 1.68
C PRO A 136 19.10 6.98 0.39
N GLU A 137 19.25 5.66 0.39
CA GLU A 137 19.62 4.88 -0.80
C GLU A 137 18.53 4.94 -1.87
N LYS A 138 17.25 4.84 -1.47
CA LYS A 138 16.11 4.97 -2.38
C LYS A 138 16.03 6.40 -2.94
N LEU A 139 16.27 7.42 -2.13
CA LEU A 139 16.30 8.81 -2.62
C LEU A 139 17.44 9.03 -3.62
N LYS A 140 18.64 8.52 -3.32
CA LYS A 140 19.77 8.57 -4.24
C LYS A 140 19.50 7.86 -5.56
N ASP A 141 18.92 6.65 -5.53
CA ASP A 141 18.47 5.94 -6.74
C ASP A 141 17.56 6.85 -7.57
N LEU A 142 16.58 7.48 -6.94
CA LEU A 142 15.62 8.36 -7.64
C LEU A 142 16.19 9.73 -8.06
N GLY A 143 17.45 10.06 -7.73
CA GLY A 143 18.02 11.40 -7.94
C GLY A 143 17.36 12.47 -7.07
N MET A 144 16.94 12.08 -5.87
CA MET A 144 16.21 12.87 -4.88
C MET A 144 16.96 12.96 -3.53
N ASP A 145 18.25 12.65 -3.52
CA ASP A 145 19.16 12.86 -2.38
C ASP A 145 19.49 14.35 -2.17
N LEU A 146 18.48 15.21 -2.31
CA LEU A 146 18.54 16.64 -2.05
C LEU A 146 18.75 16.86 -0.53
N PRO A 147 19.65 17.76 -0.12
CA PRO A 147 19.91 18.03 1.30
C PRO A 147 18.64 18.31 2.12
N GLU A 148 17.68 19.05 1.55
CA GLU A 148 16.42 19.43 2.20
C GLU A 148 15.48 18.24 2.42
N LEU A 149 15.56 17.22 1.56
CA LEU A 149 14.77 15.99 1.71
C LEU A 149 15.42 15.07 2.75
N LEU A 150 16.75 14.94 2.70
CA LEU A 150 17.52 14.17 3.68
C LEU A 150 17.35 14.74 5.09
N GLU A 151 17.38 16.06 5.25
CA GLU A 151 17.15 16.74 6.53
C GLU A 151 15.81 16.35 7.16
N VAL A 152 14.75 16.25 6.35
CA VAL A 152 13.41 15.88 6.84
C VAL A 152 13.35 14.42 7.30
N ILE A 153 14.00 13.50 6.59
CA ILE A 153 13.88 12.06 6.90
C ILE A 153 14.84 11.60 8.01
N ASN A 154 16.01 12.22 8.14
CA ASN A 154 17.08 11.78 9.06
C ASN A 154 16.63 11.60 10.53
N PRO A 155 15.77 12.45 11.11
CA PRO A 155 15.27 12.25 12.48
C PRO A 155 14.41 10.99 12.68
N PHE A 156 13.99 10.33 11.60
CA PHE A 156 13.06 9.19 11.60
C PHE A 156 13.69 7.88 11.07
N LEU A 157 14.98 7.89 10.73
CA LEU A 157 15.73 6.73 10.26
C LEU A 157 16.24 5.86 11.41
#